data_AF-I0KDP8-F1
#
_entry.id   AF-I0KDP8-F1
#
_cell.length_a   1.000
_cell.length_b   1.000
_cell.length_c   1.000
_cell.angle_alpha   90.00
_cell.angle_beta   90.00
_cell.angle_gamma   90.00
#
_symmetry.space_group_name_H-M   'P 1'
#
loop_
_entity.id
_entity.type
_entity.pdbx_description
1 polymer ?
#
loop_
_entity_poly.entity_id
_entity_poly.type
_entity_poly.pdbx_seq_one_letter_code
_entity_poly.pdbx_strand_id
1 'polypeptide(L)'
;MSVSFKHQLGQLLHDTPEYHHLHGSLEFKINQAVVPYMGYFGVSDVCLNIWLAELSKLILAYRQGEDTYTIDECEQGQPAFQFDFQDGVGYLSIVESITEAEGDKDWQRIEFKMADLVAAYNQLKTAFLSDIAHTAPHRVVYWQQILEA
;
A
#
# COMPACT_ATOMS: atom_id res chain seq x y z
N MET A 1 -9.73 -2.93 16.88
CA MET A 1 -9.55 -2.40 15.51
C MET A 1 -8.95 -3.51 14.68
N SER A 2 -9.27 -3.58 13.40
CA SER A 2 -8.75 -4.64 12.53
C SER A 2 -8.26 -4.01 11.25
N VAL A 3 -7.02 -4.33 10.88
CA VAL A 3 -6.46 -4.05 9.56
C VAL A 3 -6.48 -5.34 8.75
N SER A 4 -6.88 -5.26 7.49
CA SER A 4 -6.79 -6.41 6.57
C SER A 4 -6.53 -5.95 5.15
N PHE A 5 -5.86 -6.81 4.39
CA PHE A 5 -5.66 -6.63 2.96
C PHE A 5 -6.30 -7.77 2.18
N LYS A 6 -6.80 -7.46 0.98
CA LYS A 6 -7.05 -8.45 -0.06
C LYS A 6 -6.47 -7.94 -1.35
N HIS A 7 -5.72 -8.78 -2.08
CA HIS A 7 -5.23 -8.43 -3.40
C HIS A 7 -5.74 -9.41 -4.44
N GLN A 8 -5.74 -8.95 -5.69
CA GLN A 8 -5.89 -9.79 -6.86
C GLN A 8 -4.92 -9.32 -7.91
N LEU A 9 -4.12 -10.23 -8.46
CA LEU A 9 -3.28 -9.92 -9.61
C LEU A 9 -4.18 -9.61 -10.81
N GLY A 10 -3.99 -8.45 -11.41
CA GLY A 10 -4.65 -8.05 -12.65
C GLY A 10 -3.80 -8.40 -13.85
N GLN A 11 -3.84 -7.52 -14.85
CA GLN A 11 -3.02 -7.67 -16.04
C GLN A 11 -1.57 -7.30 -15.71
N LEU A 12 -0.64 -8.22 -15.98
CA LEU A 12 0.76 -7.87 -16.20
C LEU A 12 0.77 -7.00 -17.46
N LEU A 13 0.78 -5.69 -17.28
CA LEU A 13 0.85 -4.77 -18.40
C LEU A 13 2.26 -4.86 -18.96
N HIS A 14 2.44 -5.71 -19.98
CA HIS A 14 3.54 -5.86 -20.95
C HIS A 14 4.83 -6.65 -20.53
N ASP A 15 5.72 -6.97 -21.50
CA ASP A 15 6.95 -7.83 -21.41
C ASP A 15 8.26 -7.18 -22.05
N THR A 16 9.07 -6.47 -21.26
CA THR A 16 10.14 -5.48 -21.51
C THR A 16 10.86 -5.36 -20.15
N PRO A 17 12.11 -4.91 -20.09
CA PRO A 17 12.86 -4.85 -18.83
C PRO A 17 12.20 -3.99 -17.75
N GLU A 18 11.27 -3.12 -18.13
CA GLU A 18 10.60 -2.09 -17.33
C GLU A 18 9.28 -2.56 -16.69
N TYR A 19 8.95 -3.87 -16.72
CA TYR A 19 7.77 -4.44 -16.00
C TYR A 19 7.94 -4.59 -14.51
N HIS A 20 8.21 -3.42 -13.94
CA HIS A 20 8.15 -3.07 -12.53
C HIS A 20 6.74 -2.58 -12.16
N HIS A 21 5.73 -2.73 -13.02
CA HIS A 21 4.39 -2.20 -12.83
C HIS A 21 3.35 -3.31 -12.99
N LEU A 22 3.11 -4.03 -11.90
CA LEU A 22 2.00 -4.98 -11.82
C LEU A 22 0.75 -4.24 -11.34
N HIS A 23 -0.29 -4.23 -12.17
CA HIS A 23 -1.58 -3.65 -11.81
C HIS A 23 -2.57 -4.75 -11.39
N GLY A 24 -3.42 -4.43 -10.45
CA GLY A 24 -4.45 -5.32 -9.93
C GLY A 24 -5.37 -4.62 -8.97
N SER A 25 -6.03 -5.37 -8.09
CA SER A 25 -6.78 -4.77 -6.99
C SER A 25 -6.02 -4.93 -5.68
N LEU A 26 -6.13 -3.92 -4.82
CA LEU A 26 -5.70 -3.97 -3.44
C LEU A 26 -6.79 -3.32 -2.57
N GLU A 27 -7.49 -4.14 -1.81
CA GLU A 27 -8.45 -3.69 -0.81
C GLU A 27 -7.72 -3.58 0.53
N PHE A 28 -7.37 -2.36 0.95
CA PHE A 28 -6.90 -2.06 2.30
C PHE A 28 -8.10 -1.66 3.16
N LYS A 29 -8.38 -2.43 4.22
CA LYS A 29 -9.45 -2.13 5.18
C LYS A 29 -8.92 -1.73 6.55
N ILE A 30 -9.53 -0.68 7.11
CA ILE A 30 -9.40 -0.25 8.51
C ILE A 30 -10.79 -0.20 9.13
N ASN A 31 -11.02 -0.94 10.21
CA ASN A 31 -12.32 -0.95 10.94
C ASN A 31 -13.55 -1.12 10.02
N GLN A 32 -13.44 -2.04 9.04
CA GLN A 32 -14.43 -2.35 7.99
C GLN A 32 -14.56 -1.35 6.83
N ALA A 33 -13.99 -0.14 6.94
CA ALA A 33 -13.94 0.82 5.85
C ALA A 33 -12.80 0.50 4.89
N VAL A 34 -13.05 0.61 3.58
CA VAL A 34 -12.03 0.45 2.53
C VAL A 34 -11.35 1.79 2.29
N VAL A 35 -10.04 1.82 2.39
CA VAL A 35 -9.22 3.00 2.05
C VAL A 35 -9.43 3.33 0.55
N PRO A 36 -9.92 4.53 0.22
CA PRO A 36 -10.18 4.93 -1.17
C PRO A 36 -8.91 5.40 -1.90
N TYR A 37 -9.07 5.71 -3.19
CA TYR A 37 -8.08 6.38 -4.06
C TYR A 37 -6.74 5.64 -4.29
N MET A 38 -6.64 4.36 -3.93
CA MET A 38 -5.41 3.58 -4.15
C MET A 38 -5.12 3.23 -5.63
N GLY A 39 -6.12 3.33 -6.51
CA GLY A 39 -5.98 2.97 -7.93
C GLY A 39 -6.03 4.19 -8.85
N TYR A 40 -5.33 4.12 -9.98
CA TYR A 40 -5.29 5.22 -10.96
C TYR A 40 -6.60 5.34 -11.72
N PHE A 41 -7.04 4.25 -12.35
CA PHE A 41 -8.30 4.20 -13.11
C PHE A 41 -9.36 3.33 -12.41
N GLY A 42 -9.45 3.45 -11.09
CA GLY A 42 -10.44 2.76 -10.24
C GLY A 42 -9.87 1.62 -9.42
N VAL A 43 -10.75 0.93 -8.68
CA VAL A 43 -10.36 -0.04 -7.62
C VAL A 43 -9.63 -1.29 -8.11
N SER A 44 -9.66 -1.56 -9.43
CA SER A 44 -8.99 -2.70 -10.07
C SER A 44 -7.69 -2.31 -10.77
N ASP A 45 -7.25 -1.07 -10.62
CA ASP A 45 -6.08 -0.51 -11.30
C ASP A 45 -5.09 0.10 -10.30
N VAL A 46 -4.73 -0.70 -9.30
CA VAL A 46 -3.74 -0.37 -8.27
C VAL A 46 -2.37 -0.89 -8.71
N CYS A 47 -1.35 -0.03 -8.70
CA CYS A 47 0.02 -0.45 -8.88
C CYS A 47 0.53 -1.17 -7.63
N LEU A 48 0.48 -2.51 -7.66
CA LEU A 48 0.86 -3.36 -6.53
C LEU A 48 2.34 -3.22 -6.19
N ASN A 49 3.20 -2.91 -7.16
CA ASN A 49 4.61 -2.61 -6.93
C ASN A 49 4.80 -1.43 -5.97
N ILE A 50 4.16 -0.30 -6.27
CA ILE A 50 4.28 0.92 -5.48
C ILE A 50 3.66 0.68 -4.11
N TRP A 51 2.40 0.24 -4.07
CA TRP A 51 1.69 0.08 -2.79
C TRP A 51 2.35 -0.91 -1.83
N LEU A 52 2.82 -2.07 -2.31
CA LEU A 52 3.48 -3.02 -1.43
C LEU A 52 4.84 -2.48 -0.93
N ALA A 53 5.62 -1.82 -1.79
CA ALA A 53 6.88 -1.21 -1.40
C ALA A 53 6.68 -0.06 -0.40
N GLU A 54 5.69 0.81 -0.64
CA GLU A 54 5.38 1.93 0.24
C GLU A 54 4.82 1.47 1.59
N LEU A 55 3.97 0.44 1.63
CA LEU A 55 3.55 -0.19 2.89
C LEU A 55 4.73 -0.82 3.64
N SER A 56 5.70 -1.38 2.92
CA SER A 56 6.96 -1.87 3.50
C SER A 56 7.73 -0.73 4.17
N LYS A 57 7.96 0.37 3.45
CA LYS A 57 8.68 1.55 3.96
C LYS A 57 7.95 2.20 5.13
N LEU A 58 6.63 2.31 5.07
CA LEU A 58 5.77 2.77 6.17
C LEU A 58 6.02 1.99 7.46
N ILE A 59 6.09 0.66 7.37
CA ILE A 59 6.38 -0.20 8.52
C ILE A 59 7.80 0.00 9.04
N LEU A 60 8.77 0.20 8.15
CA LEU A 60 10.16 0.48 8.53
C LEU A 60 10.30 1.83 9.22
N ALA A 61 9.70 2.89 8.67
CA ALA A 61 9.63 4.23 9.25
C ALA A 61 9.10 4.19 10.69
N TYR A 62 7.97 3.52 10.91
CA TYR A 62 7.43 3.30 12.26
C TYR A 62 8.41 2.58 13.18
N ARG A 63 9.06 1.50 12.72
CA ARG A 63 10.03 0.74 13.53
C ARG A 63 11.28 1.56 13.86
N GLN A 64 11.64 2.52 13.01
CA GLN A 64 12.76 3.44 13.23
C GLN A 64 12.40 4.59 14.18
N GLY A 65 11.15 4.69 14.60
CA GLY A 65 10.67 5.73 15.51
C GLY A 65 10.39 7.06 14.83
N GLU A 66 10.08 7.05 13.53
CA GLU A 66 9.53 8.23 12.87
C GLU A 66 8.14 8.54 13.42
N ASP A 67 7.78 9.84 13.44
CA ASP A 67 6.47 10.30 13.90
C ASP A 67 5.42 10.33 12.79
N THR A 68 5.85 10.40 11.52
CA THR A 68 4.97 10.49 10.36
C THR A 68 5.60 9.89 9.11
N TYR A 69 4.79 9.37 8.21
CA TYR A 69 5.19 8.87 6.89
C TYR A 69 4.10 9.21 5.87
N THR A 70 4.47 9.70 4.69
CA THR A 70 3.51 10.08 3.65
C THR A 70 3.78 9.29 2.38
N ILE A 71 2.72 8.67 1.84
CA ILE A 71 2.72 8.10 0.50
C ILE A 71 2.09 9.13 -0.43
N ASP A 72 2.90 9.73 -1.29
CA ASP A 72 2.46 10.62 -2.36
C ASP A 72 3.01 10.10 -3.69
N GLU A 73 2.13 9.52 -4.52
CA GLU A 73 2.52 8.96 -5.81
C GLU A 73 2.84 10.04 -6.85
N CYS A 74 2.60 11.32 -6.53
CA CYS A 74 2.80 12.48 -7.40
C CYS A 74 2.03 12.39 -8.73
N GLU A 75 0.99 11.54 -8.80
CA GLU A 75 0.11 11.42 -9.96
C GLU A 75 -0.94 12.53 -9.93
N GLN A 76 -1.27 13.08 -11.10
CA GLN A 76 -2.25 14.15 -11.18
C GLN A 76 -3.64 13.66 -10.77
N GLY A 77 -4.26 14.34 -9.80
CA GLY A 77 -5.59 14.00 -9.33
C GLY A 77 -5.65 12.86 -8.31
N GLN A 78 -4.51 12.34 -7.84
CA GLN A 78 -4.45 11.43 -6.71
C GLN A 78 -4.02 12.16 -5.42
N PRO A 79 -4.76 11.96 -4.31
CA PRO A 79 -4.39 12.53 -3.01
C PRO A 79 -3.20 11.78 -2.40
N ALA A 80 -2.61 12.37 -1.36
CA ALA A 80 -1.57 11.73 -0.57
C ALA A 80 -2.14 11.02 0.67
N PHE A 81 -1.46 9.97 1.14
CA PHE A 81 -1.83 9.20 2.32
C PHE A 81 -0.81 9.46 3.43
N GLN A 82 -1.20 10.26 4.42
CA GLN A 82 -0.37 10.56 5.57
C GLN A 82 -0.68 9.60 6.71
N PHE A 83 0.38 9.03 7.29
CA PHE A 83 0.33 8.14 8.44
C PHE A 83 1.08 8.80 9.59
N ASP A 84 0.37 9.12 10.67
CA ASP A 84 1.00 9.59 11.91
C ASP A 84 1.10 8.46 12.93
N PHE A 85 2.18 8.42 13.70
CA PHE A 85 2.45 7.37 14.68
C PHE A 85 2.46 7.92 16.10
N GLN A 86 1.82 7.21 17.02
CA GLN A 86 1.84 7.55 18.44
C GLN A 86 1.61 6.31 19.28
N ASP A 87 2.54 5.97 20.18
CA ASP A 87 2.38 4.92 21.20
C ASP A 87 1.90 3.55 20.65
N GLY A 88 2.37 3.17 19.46
CA GLY A 88 2.01 1.92 18.78
C GLY A 88 0.68 1.94 18.02
N VAL A 89 0.06 3.12 17.95
CA VAL A 89 -1.14 3.43 17.17
C VAL A 89 -0.72 4.21 15.92
N GLY A 90 -1.34 3.89 14.79
CA GLY A 90 -1.23 4.65 13.55
C GLY A 90 -2.53 5.39 13.26
N TYR A 91 -2.42 6.55 12.62
CA TYR A 91 -3.56 7.33 12.15
C TYR A 91 -3.39 7.61 10.66
N LEU A 92 -4.35 7.16 9.85
CA LEU A 92 -4.37 7.44 8.42
C LEU A 92 -5.22 8.69 8.15
N SER A 93 -4.64 9.64 7.42
CA SER A 93 -5.36 10.77 6.82
C SER A 93 -5.11 10.81 5.31
N ILE A 94 -6.14 11.14 4.53
CA ILE A 94 -6.02 11.40 3.10
C ILE A 94 -5.93 12.91 2.92
N VAL A 95 -4.76 13.39 2.55
CA VAL A 95 -4.38 14.81 2.54
C VAL A 95 -4.12 15.30 1.13
N GLU A 96 -4.01 16.62 0.98
CA GLU A 96 -3.64 17.24 -0.28
C GLU A 96 -2.27 16.72 -0.76
N SER A 97 -2.16 16.33 -2.02
CA SER A 97 -0.90 15.89 -2.62
C SER A 97 -0.07 17.06 -3.14
N ILE A 98 1.19 16.80 -3.47
CA ILE A 98 2.07 17.78 -4.11
C ILE A 98 1.56 18.23 -5.49
N THR A 99 0.68 17.45 -6.12
CA THR A 99 0.02 17.79 -7.39
C THR A 99 -1.29 18.55 -7.21
N GLU A 100 -1.56 19.06 -6.00
CA GLU A 100 -2.75 19.83 -5.64
C GLU A 100 -4.06 19.01 -5.75
N ALA A 101 -3.98 17.68 -5.68
CA ALA A 101 -5.18 16.86 -5.57
C ALA A 101 -5.75 16.98 -4.15
N GLU A 102 -7.03 17.35 -4.04
CA GLU A 102 -7.66 17.56 -2.74
C GLU A 102 -7.68 16.28 -1.88
N GLY A 103 -7.41 16.44 -0.59
CA GLY A 103 -7.58 15.37 0.40
C GLY A 103 -9.06 15.04 0.67
N ASP A 104 -9.30 14.00 1.47
CA ASP A 104 -10.66 13.53 1.80
C ASP A 104 -11.00 13.81 3.27
N LYS A 105 -12.00 14.67 3.48
CA LYS A 105 -12.44 15.12 4.82
C LYS A 105 -13.06 14.01 5.66
N ASP A 106 -13.59 12.96 5.04
CA ASP A 106 -14.17 11.82 5.74
C ASP A 106 -13.08 10.81 6.17
N TRP A 107 -11.88 10.93 5.59
CA TRP A 107 -10.70 10.13 5.91
C TRP A 107 -9.63 10.95 6.63
N GLN A 108 -9.94 11.39 7.85
CA GLN A 108 -9.02 12.15 8.70
C GLN A 108 -8.76 11.44 10.02
N ARG A 109 -7.48 11.19 10.33
CA ARG A 109 -7.02 10.52 11.54
C ARG A 109 -7.75 9.21 11.86
N ILE A 110 -7.95 8.38 10.85
CA ILE A 110 -8.56 7.06 11.01
C ILE A 110 -7.59 6.16 11.77
N GLU A 111 -7.97 5.81 13.00
CA GLU A 111 -7.13 5.07 13.94
C GLU A 111 -7.02 3.58 13.58
N PHE A 112 -5.82 3.03 13.71
CA PHE A 112 -5.54 1.60 13.65
C PHE A 112 -4.32 1.22 14.51
N LYS A 113 -4.16 -0.06 14.85
CA LYS A 113 -2.96 -0.52 15.57
C LYS A 113 -1.85 -0.87 14.58
N MET A 114 -0.63 -0.39 14.84
CA MET A 114 0.52 -0.75 14.00
C MET A 114 0.80 -2.25 14.01
N ALA A 115 0.56 -2.93 15.14
CA ALA A 115 0.68 -4.39 15.22
C ALA A 115 -0.27 -5.11 14.24
N ASP A 116 -1.50 -4.61 14.07
CA ASP A 116 -2.49 -5.19 13.14
C ASP A 116 -2.07 -4.94 11.69
N LEU A 117 -1.57 -3.73 11.37
CA LEU A 117 -1.03 -3.41 10.05
C LEU A 117 0.15 -4.32 9.69
N VAL A 118 1.12 -4.47 10.60
CA VAL A 118 2.29 -5.34 10.38
C VAL A 118 1.89 -6.80 10.18
N ALA A 119 0.96 -7.30 10.99
CA ALA A 119 0.46 -8.68 10.84
C ALA A 119 -0.26 -8.87 9.49
N ALA A 120 -1.13 -7.94 9.11
CA ALA A 120 -1.88 -8.00 7.86
C ALA A 120 -0.95 -7.85 6.63
N TYR A 121 0.05 -6.97 6.68
CA TYR A 121 1.03 -6.81 5.62
C TYR A 121 1.90 -8.07 5.43
N ASN A 122 2.29 -8.74 6.51
CA ASN A 122 3.02 -10.02 6.40
C ASN A 122 2.19 -11.12 5.72
N GLN A 123 0.88 -11.17 6.01
CA GLN A 123 -0.04 -12.09 5.32
C GLN A 123 -0.17 -11.74 3.85
N LEU A 124 -0.36 -10.45 3.52
CA LEU A 124 -0.41 -9.94 2.16
C LEU A 124 0.85 -10.29 1.38
N LYS A 125 2.04 -9.98 1.94
CA LYS A 125 3.35 -10.28 1.33
C LYS A 125 3.50 -11.77 1.02
N THR A 126 3.13 -12.63 1.98
CA THR A 126 3.23 -14.09 1.80
C THR A 126 2.31 -14.57 0.68
N ALA A 127 1.05 -14.12 0.66
CA ALA A 127 0.08 -14.49 -0.37
C ALA A 127 0.51 -13.98 -1.76
N PHE A 128 0.93 -12.72 -1.84
CA PHE A 128 1.42 -12.10 -3.07
C PHE A 128 2.63 -12.85 -3.64
N LEU A 129 3.65 -13.15 -2.82
CA LEU A 129 4.83 -13.89 -3.28
C LEU A 129 4.48 -15.32 -3.72
N SER A 130 3.47 -15.95 -3.10
CA SER A 130 2.96 -17.25 -3.55
C SER A 130 2.32 -17.15 -4.94
N ASP A 131 1.53 -16.11 -5.20
CA ASP A 131 0.90 -15.90 -6.51
C ASP A 131 1.95 -15.60 -7.59
N ILE A 132 2.97 -14.78 -7.27
CA ILE A 132 4.12 -14.53 -8.17
C ILE A 132 4.90 -15.83 -8.42
N ALA A 133 5.11 -16.67 -7.42
CA ALA A 133 5.80 -17.95 -7.61
C ALA A 133 5.03 -18.89 -8.56
N HIS A 134 3.70 -18.80 -8.58
CA HIS A 134 2.87 -19.59 -9.49
C HIS A 134 2.83 -19.00 -10.91
N THR A 135 2.73 -17.68 -11.04
CA THR A 135 2.49 -17.00 -12.33
C THR A 135 3.77 -16.57 -13.04
N ALA A 136 4.79 -16.14 -12.28
CA ALA A 136 6.07 -15.63 -12.78
C ALA A 136 7.24 -16.05 -11.86
N PRO A 137 7.54 -17.36 -11.72
CA PRO A 137 8.50 -17.89 -10.74
C PRO A 137 9.89 -17.27 -10.81
N HIS A 138 10.34 -16.88 -12.01
CA HIS A 138 11.64 -16.23 -12.23
C HIS A 138 11.75 -14.82 -11.64
N ARG A 139 10.63 -14.23 -11.16
CA ARG A 139 10.57 -12.89 -10.55
C ARG A 139 10.48 -12.91 -9.03
N VAL A 140 10.34 -14.07 -8.39
CA VAL A 140 10.15 -14.17 -6.93
C VAL A 140 11.29 -13.50 -6.17
N VAL A 141 12.54 -13.75 -6.57
CA VAL A 141 13.73 -13.20 -5.89
C VAL A 141 13.75 -11.67 -5.95
N TYR A 142 13.39 -11.10 -7.10
CA TYR A 142 13.28 -9.64 -7.26
C TYR A 142 12.23 -9.05 -6.31
N TRP A 143 11.05 -9.67 -6.24
CA TRP A 143 9.99 -9.20 -5.34
C TRP A 143 10.33 -9.37 -3.87
N GLN A 144 11.06 -10.43 -3.50
CA GLN A 144 11.57 -10.60 -2.13
C GLN A 144 12.54 -9.49 -1.72
N GLN A 145 13.32 -8.94 -2.66
CA GLN A 145 14.24 -7.83 -2.40
C GLN A 145 13.52 -6.51 -2.18
N ILE A 146 12.37 -6.28 -2.82
CA ILE A 146 11.61 -5.03 -2.67
C ILE A 146 10.79 -5.01 -1.38
N LEU A 147 10.30 -6.16 -0.93
CA LEU A 147 9.39 -6.27 0.21
C LEU A 147 10.13 -6.54 1.54
N GLU A 148 11.02 -5.62 1.89
CA GLU A 148 12.03 -5.75 2.96
C GLU A 148 11.49 -5.82 4.41
N ALA A 149 10.25 -5.37 4.66
CA ALA A 149 9.69 -5.19 6.02
C ALA A 149 9.07 -6.44 6.67
#